data_AF-A0A7W0X3Z0-F1
#
_entry.id   AF-A0A7W0X3Z0-F1
#
_cell.length_a   1.000
_cell.length_b   1.000
_cell.length_c   1.000
_cell.angle_alpha   90.00
_cell.angle_beta   90.00
_cell.angle_gamma   90.00
#
_symmetry.space_group_name_H-M   'P 1'
#
loop_
_entity.id
_entity.type
_entity.pdbx_description
1 polymer ?
#
loop_
_entity_poly.entity_id
_entity_poly.type
_entity_poly.pdbx_seq_one_letter_code
_entity_poly.pdbx_strand_id
1 'polypeptide(L)'
;MPLVSRQVLIHTPKGQNNVTQLLHGWAVMDYKPPALAPRSEIVDQGGLQLLSVPYALSQVSQNFFRSQKASAEIALGLLRDPSDLARVLLDAGKPVVGGRLVGALRAAGRDRHADELRKILEAVGYRVTESDPFATPPIVIDPAIKRSPYVMRMHAMWAAMREPAIKAFDKPPGVPTDIKAYLADLDTRYVSDAYNSLSIEGYSVTPDFIERVRSGKWNPDGEDQKSRDAMAAKGYSIAHNAVKASIEKILKGQNAGKVLRNDLPEWNRALWTPSIQAGILKPSELAGYRNGPVYIKNADHVPPPREAVRDCMPDFFALLEREDHPAARAVLGHFVFVFIHPYMDGNGRIGRFIMNAMLASGGYSWTVIPVEKRPGYFKALNQGSAHGNIVPFAKFVGSLVHASRLQPDEAILSRRLDPSL
;
A
#
# COMPACT_ATOMS: atom_id res chain seq x y z
N MET A 1 25.88 -3.04 -29.59
CA MET A 1 25.06 -1.81 -29.58
C MET A 1 25.78 -0.75 -28.78
N PRO A 2 25.80 0.53 -29.20
CA PRO A 2 26.24 1.61 -28.32
C PRO A 2 25.39 1.62 -27.04
N LEU A 3 26.01 1.90 -25.89
CA LEU A 3 25.34 1.95 -24.57
C LEU A 3 24.31 3.08 -24.45
N VAL A 4 24.31 4.04 -25.37
CA VAL A 4 23.49 5.25 -25.34
C VAL A 4 22.84 5.46 -26.71
N SER A 5 21.59 5.92 -26.72
CA SER A 5 20.91 6.38 -27.94
C SER A 5 21.74 7.47 -28.62
N ARG A 6 21.95 7.36 -29.93
CA ARG A 6 22.63 8.40 -30.72
C ARG A 6 21.85 9.70 -30.84
N GLN A 7 20.57 9.69 -30.46
CA GLN A 7 19.76 10.91 -30.39
C GLN A 7 19.25 11.14 -28.97
N VAL A 8 19.39 12.38 -28.50
CA VAL A 8 18.84 12.86 -27.23
C VAL A 8 17.67 13.81 -27.51
N LEU A 9 16.58 13.62 -26.76
CA LEU A 9 15.40 14.48 -26.83
C LEU A 9 15.47 15.54 -25.72
N ILE A 10 15.32 16.81 -26.08
CA ILE A 10 15.25 17.93 -25.13
C ILE A 10 13.84 18.50 -25.15
N HIS A 11 13.16 18.47 -23.99
CA HIS A 11 11.87 19.14 -23.83
C HIS A 11 12.10 20.63 -23.54
N THR A 12 11.61 21.49 -24.43
CA THR A 12 11.74 22.95 -24.26
C THR A 12 10.48 23.69 -24.72
N PRO A 13 10.01 24.71 -24.00
CA PRO A 13 8.82 25.48 -24.41
C PRO A 13 9.06 26.26 -25.71
N LYS A 14 10.33 26.49 -26.07
CA LYS A 14 10.76 27.17 -27.29
C LYS A 14 11.16 26.20 -28.42
N GLY A 15 10.97 24.90 -28.22
CA GLY A 15 11.33 23.89 -29.21
C GLY A 15 10.59 24.09 -30.53
N GLN A 16 11.21 23.65 -31.62
CA GLN A 16 10.60 23.65 -32.96
C GLN A 16 10.54 22.24 -33.56
N ASN A 17 10.86 21.21 -32.78
CA ASN A 17 10.96 19.81 -33.20
C ASN A 17 12.01 19.60 -34.31
N ASN A 18 13.06 20.42 -34.31
CA ASN A 18 14.21 20.31 -35.19
C ASN A 18 15.18 19.25 -34.67
N VAL A 19 15.92 18.66 -35.61
CA VAL A 19 17.02 17.73 -35.29
C VAL A 19 18.34 18.42 -35.63
N THR A 20 19.13 18.72 -34.61
CA THR A 20 20.50 19.21 -34.76
C THR A 20 21.46 18.03 -34.78
N GLN A 21 22.11 17.81 -35.92
CA GLN A 21 23.17 16.81 -36.05
C GLN A 21 24.44 17.28 -35.33
N LEU A 22 25.08 16.37 -34.62
CA LEU A 22 26.34 16.53 -33.92
C LEU A 22 27.40 15.61 -34.54
N LEU A 23 28.66 15.78 -34.12
CA LEU A 23 29.77 14.94 -34.59
C LEU A 23 29.48 13.45 -34.34
N HIS A 24 30.06 12.59 -35.18
CA HIS A 24 29.98 11.12 -35.07
C HIS A 24 28.55 10.55 -35.14
N GLY A 25 27.64 11.24 -35.83
CA GLY A 25 26.26 10.77 -36.04
C GLY A 25 25.39 10.83 -34.78
N TRP A 26 25.78 11.68 -33.82
CA TRP A 26 24.92 12.03 -32.69
C TRP A 26 23.93 13.11 -33.11
N ALA A 27 22.80 13.22 -32.41
CA ALA A 27 21.83 14.27 -32.67
C ALA A 27 21.12 14.72 -31.39
N VAL A 28 20.68 15.96 -31.39
CA VAL A 28 19.78 16.52 -30.37
C VAL A 28 18.50 16.95 -31.06
N MET A 29 17.35 16.56 -30.50
CA MET A 29 16.04 17.00 -30.98
C MET A 29 15.40 17.94 -29.95
N ASP A 30 15.05 19.17 -30.37
CA ASP A 30 14.39 20.16 -29.51
C ASP A 30 12.86 20.00 -29.57
N TYR A 31 12.33 19.07 -28.79
CA TYR A 31 10.91 18.80 -28.75
C TYR A 31 10.14 19.87 -27.98
N LYS A 32 9.06 20.37 -28.57
CA LYS A 32 8.09 21.24 -27.91
C LYS A 32 6.94 20.39 -27.37
N PRO A 33 6.96 20.00 -26.07
CA PRO A 33 5.86 19.23 -25.52
C PRO A 33 4.61 20.11 -25.35
N PRO A 34 3.41 19.53 -25.35
CA PRO A 34 2.17 20.26 -25.06
C PRO A 34 2.21 20.95 -23.68
N ALA A 35 2.86 20.31 -22.71
CA ALA A 35 3.16 20.86 -21.40
C ALA A 35 4.53 20.34 -20.92
N LEU A 36 5.28 21.18 -20.21
CA LEU A 36 6.50 20.72 -19.54
C LEU A 36 6.16 19.78 -18.39
N ALA A 37 7.09 18.89 -18.09
CA ALA A 37 6.95 18.01 -16.94
C ALA A 37 6.88 18.82 -15.64
N PRO A 38 6.02 18.44 -14.69
CA PRO A 38 6.00 19.08 -13.40
C PRO A 38 7.33 18.85 -12.67
N ARG A 39 7.72 19.76 -11.78
CA ARG A 39 9.00 19.66 -11.05
C ARG A 39 9.18 18.35 -10.29
N SER A 40 8.09 17.72 -9.83
CA SER A 40 8.11 16.41 -9.16
C SER A 40 8.61 15.28 -10.05
N GLU A 41 8.55 15.44 -11.37
CA GLU A 41 8.96 14.45 -12.37
C GLU A 41 10.31 14.80 -13.01
N ILE A 42 11.01 15.81 -12.47
CA ILE A 42 12.37 16.18 -12.87
C ILE A 42 13.36 15.61 -11.85
N VAL A 43 14.30 14.82 -12.35
CA VAL A 43 15.40 14.23 -11.58
C VAL A 43 16.69 14.94 -11.96
N ASP A 44 17.39 15.51 -10.98
CA ASP A 44 18.73 16.04 -11.21
C ASP A 44 19.75 14.89 -11.20
N GLN A 45 20.55 14.80 -12.26
CA GLN A 45 21.67 13.89 -12.34
C GLN A 45 22.92 14.64 -12.78
N GLY A 46 23.71 15.10 -11.81
CA GLY A 46 24.96 15.82 -12.07
C GLY A 46 24.72 17.15 -12.76
N GLY A 47 23.64 17.86 -12.42
CA GLY A 47 23.25 19.13 -13.04
C GLY A 47 22.41 18.98 -14.32
N LEU A 48 22.15 17.76 -14.79
CA LEU A 48 21.21 17.49 -15.87
C LEU A 48 19.80 17.27 -15.32
N GLN A 49 18.83 18.01 -15.87
CA GLN A 49 17.42 17.83 -15.57
C GLN A 49 16.82 16.75 -16.47
N LEU A 50 16.62 15.56 -15.91
CA LEU A 50 16.09 14.40 -16.61
C LEU A 50 14.62 14.19 -16.24
N LEU A 51 13.84 13.66 -17.19
CA LEU A 51 12.50 13.17 -16.87
C LEU A 51 12.62 11.90 -16.01
N SER A 52 11.75 11.76 -15.02
CA SER A 52 11.59 10.49 -14.31
C SER A 52 11.24 9.37 -15.30
N VAL A 53 11.69 8.14 -15.03
CA VAL A 53 11.36 6.98 -15.87
C VAL A 53 9.83 6.78 -16.01
N PRO A 54 9.03 6.84 -14.91
CA PRO A 54 7.57 6.77 -15.02
C PRO A 54 6.97 7.83 -15.93
N TYR A 55 7.41 9.09 -15.80
CA TYR A 55 6.91 10.17 -16.64
C TYR A 55 7.30 9.98 -18.10
N ALA A 56 8.57 9.68 -18.38
CA ALA A 56 9.06 9.43 -19.74
C ALA A 56 8.27 8.29 -20.42
N LEU A 57 8.05 7.17 -19.73
CA LEU A 57 7.25 6.05 -20.24
C LEU A 57 5.80 6.45 -20.58
N SER A 58 5.22 7.41 -19.85
CA SER A 58 3.89 7.94 -20.14
C SER A 58 3.84 8.88 -21.36
N GLN A 59 4.98 9.37 -21.84
CA GLN A 59 5.08 10.28 -22.99
C GLN A 59 5.49 9.58 -24.28
N VAL A 60 6.18 8.43 -24.22
CA VAL A 60 6.65 7.73 -25.41
C VAL A 60 5.51 7.07 -26.20
N SER A 61 5.65 7.06 -27.53
CA SER A 61 4.72 6.40 -28.44
C SER A 61 4.99 4.89 -28.54
N GLN A 62 4.09 4.14 -29.19
CA GLN A 62 4.34 2.73 -29.50
C GLN A 62 5.62 2.52 -30.33
N ASN A 63 5.98 3.49 -31.19
CA ASN A 63 7.18 3.41 -32.00
C ASN A 63 8.47 3.34 -31.16
N PHE A 64 8.48 3.88 -29.95
CA PHE A 64 9.64 3.78 -29.05
C PHE A 64 9.95 2.32 -28.67
N PHE A 65 8.92 1.53 -28.33
CA PHE A 65 9.07 0.10 -28.00
C PHE A 65 9.56 -0.74 -29.18
N ARG A 66 9.32 -0.27 -30.42
CA ARG A 66 9.75 -0.94 -31.66
C ARG A 66 11.15 -0.53 -32.08
N SER A 67 11.41 0.77 -32.16
CA SER A 67 12.66 1.35 -32.66
C SER A 67 13.78 1.42 -31.61
N GLN A 68 13.42 1.48 -30.33
CA GLN A 68 14.32 1.60 -29.19
C GLN A 68 14.03 0.49 -28.16
N LYS A 69 13.82 -0.74 -28.65
CA LYS A 69 13.42 -1.91 -27.86
C LYS A 69 14.25 -2.08 -26.57
N ALA A 70 15.59 -2.08 -26.68
CA ALA A 70 16.48 -2.24 -25.53
C ALA A 70 16.29 -1.15 -24.46
N SER A 71 16.11 0.10 -24.88
CA SER A 71 15.83 1.24 -23.97
C SER A 71 14.49 1.08 -23.27
N ALA A 72 13.48 0.57 -23.98
CA ALA A 72 12.17 0.28 -23.40
C ALA A 72 12.23 -0.87 -22.38
N GLU A 73 12.94 -1.94 -22.69
CA GLU A 73 13.18 -3.07 -21.77
C GLU A 73 13.86 -2.60 -20.48
N ILE A 74 14.92 -1.80 -20.61
CA ILE A 74 15.62 -1.24 -19.46
C ILE A 74 14.72 -0.31 -18.66
N ALA A 75 13.97 0.59 -19.31
CA ALA A 75 13.07 1.52 -18.63
C ALA A 75 11.97 0.79 -17.84
N LEU A 76 11.35 -0.25 -18.40
CA LEU A 76 10.42 -1.12 -17.68
C LEU A 76 11.12 -1.88 -16.54
N GLY A 77 12.33 -2.38 -16.81
CA GLY A 77 13.23 -3.00 -15.83
C GLY A 77 13.45 -2.16 -14.59
N LEU A 78 13.69 -0.85 -14.77
CA LEU A 78 13.98 0.11 -13.70
C LEU A 78 12.80 0.43 -12.77
N LEU A 79 11.55 0.11 -13.16
CA LEU A 79 10.39 0.34 -12.29
C LEU A 79 10.38 -0.64 -11.11
N ARG A 80 10.67 -0.18 -9.89
CA ARG A 80 10.62 -1.06 -8.71
C ARG A 80 9.21 -1.56 -8.43
N ASP A 81 8.22 -0.72 -8.65
CA ASP A 81 6.79 -0.97 -8.48
C ASP A 81 5.98 -0.05 -9.44
N PRO A 82 4.68 -0.31 -9.67
CA PRO A 82 3.90 0.47 -10.64
C PRO A 82 3.33 1.79 -10.09
N SER A 83 3.52 2.14 -8.81
CA SER A 83 2.84 3.27 -8.15
C SER A 83 3.09 4.62 -8.81
N ASP A 84 4.35 4.97 -9.10
CA ASP A 84 4.65 6.27 -9.73
C ASP A 84 4.13 6.33 -11.17
N LEU A 85 4.19 5.21 -11.89
CA LEU A 85 3.65 5.13 -13.24
C LEU A 85 2.14 5.29 -13.25
N ALA A 86 1.44 4.59 -12.35
CA ALA A 86 0.00 4.70 -12.17
C ALA A 86 -0.38 6.15 -11.86
N ARG A 87 0.35 6.81 -10.95
CA ARG A 87 0.11 8.20 -10.56
C ARG A 87 0.18 9.15 -11.75
N VAL A 88 1.27 9.08 -12.53
CA VAL A 88 1.43 9.92 -13.72
C VAL A 88 0.30 9.69 -14.71
N LEU A 89 -0.11 8.43 -14.93
CA LEU A 89 -1.19 8.10 -15.86
C LEU A 89 -2.55 8.62 -15.40
N LEU A 90 -2.82 8.56 -14.10
CA LEU A 90 -4.05 9.07 -13.48
C LEU A 90 -4.11 10.60 -13.50
N ASP A 91 -3.03 11.28 -13.08
CA ASP A 91 -2.96 12.74 -13.09
C ASP A 91 -3.06 13.32 -14.51
N ALA A 92 -2.49 12.63 -15.50
CA ALA A 92 -2.55 13.05 -16.90
C ALA A 92 -3.81 12.57 -17.64
N GLY A 93 -4.67 11.75 -17.03
CA GLY A 93 -5.85 11.20 -17.68
C GLY A 93 -5.55 10.36 -18.92
N LYS A 94 -4.57 9.46 -18.87
CA LYS A 94 -4.05 8.71 -20.03
C LYS A 94 -4.37 7.19 -20.01
N PRO A 95 -5.65 6.76 -20.03
CA PRO A 95 -6.02 5.34 -19.93
C PRO A 95 -5.51 4.49 -21.10
N VAL A 96 -5.48 5.03 -22.32
CA VAL A 96 -4.96 4.34 -23.52
C VAL A 96 -3.47 4.05 -23.40
N VAL A 97 -2.69 5.03 -22.90
CA VAL A 97 -1.27 4.83 -22.62
C VAL A 97 -1.09 3.83 -21.47
N GLY A 98 -1.96 3.88 -20.47
CA GLY A 98 -2.03 2.88 -19.41
C GLY A 98 -2.19 1.46 -19.94
N GLY A 99 -3.18 1.21 -20.81
CA GLY A 99 -3.38 -0.10 -21.44
C GLY A 99 -2.18 -0.60 -22.24
N ARG A 100 -1.51 0.29 -22.97
CA ARG A 100 -0.25 -0.01 -23.65
C ARG A 100 0.87 -0.40 -22.68
N LEU A 101 1.02 0.34 -21.57
CA LEU A 101 2.07 0.07 -20.58
C LEU A 101 1.80 -1.18 -19.75
N VAL A 102 0.53 -1.52 -19.49
CA VAL A 102 0.16 -2.82 -18.91
C VAL A 102 0.62 -3.94 -19.85
N GLY A 103 0.32 -3.84 -21.16
CA GLY A 103 0.78 -4.81 -22.16
C GLY A 103 2.31 -4.90 -22.23
N ALA A 104 3.00 -3.77 -22.18
CA ALA A 104 4.47 -3.72 -22.21
C ALA A 104 5.10 -4.38 -20.97
N LEU A 105 4.56 -4.13 -19.77
CA LEU A 105 5.00 -4.77 -18.52
C LEU A 105 4.80 -6.28 -18.59
N ARG A 106 3.64 -6.73 -19.08
CA ARG A 106 3.36 -8.17 -19.25
C ARG A 106 4.34 -8.83 -20.21
N ALA A 107 4.57 -8.22 -21.37
CA ALA A 107 5.54 -8.69 -22.36
C ALA A 107 6.95 -8.78 -21.75
N ALA A 108 7.34 -7.82 -20.91
CA ALA A 108 8.63 -7.80 -20.21
C ALA A 108 8.74 -8.77 -19.01
N GLY A 109 7.78 -9.69 -18.82
CA GLY A 109 7.78 -10.66 -17.72
C GLY A 109 7.47 -10.04 -16.34
N ARG A 110 6.82 -8.88 -16.32
CA ARG A 110 6.49 -8.12 -15.11
C ARG A 110 5.00 -8.21 -14.79
N ASP A 111 4.46 -9.43 -14.78
CA ASP A 111 3.03 -9.71 -14.64
C ASP A 111 2.39 -9.04 -13.42
N ARG A 112 3.05 -9.10 -12.26
CA ARG A 112 2.53 -8.46 -11.03
C ARG A 112 2.39 -6.95 -11.17
N HIS A 113 3.37 -6.30 -11.79
CA HIS A 113 3.32 -4.86 -12.03
C HIS A 113 2.24 -4.50 -13.05
N ALA A 114 2.07 -5.33 -14.08
CA ALA A 114 1.01 -5.18 -15.08
C ALA A 114 -0.38 -5.31 -14.46
N ASP A 115 -0.62 -6.39 -13.71
CA ASP A 115 -1.90 -6.65 -13.05
C ASP A 115 -2.25 -5.55 -12.04
N GLU A 116 -1.28 -5.09 -11.26
CA GLU A 116 -1.50 -4.03 -10.28
C GLU A 116 -1.75 -2.68 -10.95
N LEU A 117 -1.00 -2.33 -12.00
CA LEU A 117 -1.24 -1.11 -12.77
C LEU A 117 -2.65 -1.11 -13.39
N ARG A 118 -3.07 -2.23 -13.98
CA ARG A 118 -4.41 -2.41 -14.52
C ARG A 118 -5.46 -2.16 -13.45
N LYS A 119 -5.37 -2.84 -12.30
CA LYS A 119 -6.36 -2.73 -11.22
C LYS A 119 -6.47 -1.31 -10.68
N ILE A 120 -5.35 -0.59 -10.54
CA ILE A 120 -5.36 0.82 -10.11
C ILE A 120 -6.14 1.70 -11.11
N LEU A 121 -5.88 1.54 -12.42
CA LEU A 121 -6.57 2.31 -13.45
C LEU A 121 -8.06 1.95 -13.52
N GLU A 122 -8.42 0.68 -13.41
CA GLU A 122 -9.82 0.22 -13.42
C GLU A 122 -10.58 0.68 -12.17
N ALA A 123 -9.93 0.78 -11.01
CA ALA A 123 -10.55 1.22 -9.77
C ALA A 123 -11.08 2.67 -9.83
N VAL A 124 -10.52 3.51 -10.70
CA VAL A 124 -11.00 4.89 -10.94
C VAL A 124 -11.99 4.98 -12.10
N GLY A 125 -12.43 3.84 -12.64
CA GLY A 125 -13.42 3.75 -13.72
C GLY A 125 -12.85 3.76 -15.14
N TYR A 126 -11.53 3.68 -15.32
CA TYR A 126 -10.97 3.56 -16.68
C TYR A 126 -11.18 2.16 -17.26
N ARG A 127 -11.53 2.10 -18.55
CA ARG A 127 -11.49 0.87 -19.32
C ARG A 127 -10.06 0.64 -19.84
N VAL A 128 -9.38 -0.37 -19.30
CA VAL A 128 -8.00 -0.70 -19.69
C VAL A 128 -7.99 -1.80 -20.75
N THR A 129 -7.75 -1.41 -22.01
CA THR A 129 -7.49 -2.36 -23.09
C THR A 129 -5.99 -2.60 -23.20
N GLU A 130 -5.54 -3.81 -22.85
CA GLU A 130 -4.13 -4.21 -22.97
C GLU A 130 -3.71 -4.28 -24.44
N SER A 131 -2.54 -3.72 -24.76
CA SER A 131 -1.93 -3.81 -26.09
C SER A 131 -0.43 -3.91 -25.94
N ASP A 132 0.17 -5.00 -26.45
CA ASP A 132 1.63 -5.16 -26.49
C ASP A 132 2.23 -4.18 -27.53
N PRO A 133 3.08 -3.24 -27.10
CA PRO A 133 3.69 -2.29 -28.03
C PRO A 133 4.91 -2.85 -28.77
N PHE A 134 5.48 -3.98 -28.35
CA PHE A 134 6.69 -4.55 -28.92
C PHE A 134 6.41 -5.25 -30.25
N ALA A 135 7.36 -5.20 -31.18
CA ALA A 135 7.29 -5.94 -32.45
C ALA A 135 7.79 -7.39 -32.32
N THR A 136 8.65 -7.64 -31.33
CA THR A 136 9.17 -8.97 -30.98
C THR A 136 9.23 -9.08 -29.45
N PRO A 137 9.04 -10.28 -28.86
CA PRO A 137 9.05 -10.45 -27.41
C PRO A 137 10.29 -9.82 -26.76
N PRO A 138 10.12 -8.97 -25.74
CA PRO A 138 11.24 -8.38 -25.04
C PRO A 138 11.98 -9.42 -24.18
N ILE A 139 13.23 -9.15 -23.86
CA ILE A 139 13.97 -9.95 -22.88
C ILE A 139 13.57 -9.54 -21.45
N VAL A 140 13.55 -10.52 -20.55
CA VAL A 140 13.33 -10.26 -19.12
C VAL A 140 14.65 -9.80 -18.50
N ILE A 141 14.70 -8.54 -18.08
CA ILE A 141 15.84 -7.96 -17.38
C ILE A 141 15.49 -7.88 -15.89
N ASP A 142 16.20 -8.65 -15.07
CA ASP A 142 16.14 -8.50 -13.61
C ASP A 142 17.26 -7.56 -13.16
N PRO A 143 16.95 -6.31 -12.76
CA PRO A 143 17.98 -5.40 -12.30
C PRO A 143 18.58 -5.93 -10.99
N ALA A 144 19.92 -5.96 -10.90
CA ALA A 144 20.59 -6.20 -9.63
C ALA A 144 20.10 -5.16 -8.60
N ILE A 145 19.30 -5.60 -7.63
CA ILE A 145 18.69 -4.71 -6.63
C ILE A 145 19.81 -4.23 -5.71
N LYS A 146 20.18 -2.95 -5.83
CA LYS A 146 20.95 -2.28 -4.77
C LYS A 146 20.08 -2.22 -3.53
N ARG A 147 20.38 -3.08 -2.54
CA ARG A 147 19.65 -3.08 -1.28
C ARG A 147 19.93 -1.78 -0.53
N SER A 148 18.86 -1.05 -0.25
CA SER A 148 18.92 0.13 0.61
C SER A 148 19.37 -0.25 2.03
N PRO A 149 20.21 0.56 2.71
CA PRO A 149 20.58 0.32 4.12
C PRO A 149 19.37 0.22 5.05
N TYR A 150 18.25 0.85 4.68
CA TYR A 150 16.98 0.74 5.42
C TYR A 150 16.46 -0.71 5.46
N VAL A 151 16.67 -1.49 4.40
CA VAL A 151 16.34 -2.93 4.39
C VAL A 151 17.16 -3.66 5.44
N MET A 152 18.47 -3.43 5.50
CA MET A 152 19.34 -4.08 6.49
C MET A 152 18.95 -3.70 7.92
N ARG A 153 18.63 -2.42 8.17
CA ARG A 153 18.12 -1.97 9.47
C ARG A 153 16.79 -2.62 9.85
N MET A 154 15.87 -2.75 8.89
CA MET A 154 14.60 -3.44 9.10
C MET A 154 14.80 -4.92 9.45
N HIS A 155 15.70 -5.63 8.78
CA HIS A 155 16.04 -7.02 9.10
C HIS A 155 16.67 -7.13 10.50
N ALA A 156 17.63 -6.26 10.84
CA ALA A 156 18.24 -6.23 12.16
C ALA A 156 17.20 -5.94 13.26
N MET A 157 16.29 -5.01 13.01
CA MET A 157 15.17 -4.67 13.89
C MET A 157 14.24 -5.87 14.09
N TRP A 158 13.84 -6.54 13.00
CA TRP A 158 13.01 -7.76 13.08
C TRP A 158 13.66 -8.82 13.95
N ALA A 159 14.94 -9.13 13.69
CA ALA A 159 15.69 -10.14 14.42
C ALA A 159 15.79 -9.82 15.92
N ALA A 160 16.10 -8.57 16.28
CA ALA A 160 16.21 -8.14 17.68
C ALA A 160 14.86 -8.14 18.42
N MET A 161 13.76 -7.84 17.71
CA MET A 161 12.43 -7.69 18.30
C MET A 161 11.62 -8.99 18.34
N ARG A 162 12.02 -10.04 17.62
CA ARG A 162 11.27 -11.29 17.50
C ARG A 162 11.02 -11.98 18.84
N GLU A 163 12.08 -12.31 19.59
CA GLU A 163 11.92 -13.02 20.87
C GLU A 163 11.13 -12.21 21.92
N PRO A 164 11.38 -10.89 22.10
CA PRO A 164 10.55 -10.07 22.96
C PRO A 164 9.06 -10.03 22.55
N ALA A 165 8.76 -10.06 21.25
CA ALA A 165 7.39 -10.08 20.76
C ALA A 165 6.67 -11.39 21.12
N ILE A 166 7.36 -12.53 20.99
CA ILE A 166 6.82 -13.86 21.33
C ILE A 166 6.51 -13.95 22.83
N LYS A 167 7.45 -13.52 23.69
CA LYS A 167 7.32 -13.62 25.15
C LYS A 167 6.16 -12.84 25.76
N ALA A 168 5.53 -11.94 25.01
CA ALA A 168 4.40 -11.15 25.49
C ALA A 168 3.05 -11.86 25.33
N PHE A 169 3.03 -13.06 24.73
CA PHE A 169 1.82 -13.81 24.39
C PHE A 169 1.80 -15.17 25.06
N ASP A 170 0.59 -15.63 25.38
CA ASP A 170 0.34 -17.03 25.69
C ASP A 170 0.54 -17.90 24.44
N LYS A 171 0.70 -19.22 24.65
CA LYS A 171 0.83 -20.20 23.58
C LYS A 171 -0.30 -20.02 22.53
N PRO A 172 0.01 -20.03 21.23
CA PRO A 172 -1.00 -19.91 20.18
C PRO A 172 -2.11 -20.96 20.33
N PRO A 173 -3.40 -20.58 20.17
CA PRO A 173 -4.53 -21.52 20.21
C PRO A 173 -4.43 -22.64 19.17
N GLY A 174 -3.79 -22.36 18.02
CA GLY A 174 -3.74 -23.25 16.87
C GLY A 174 -4.84 -22.91 15.87
N VAL A 175 -4.65 -23.29 14.60
CA VAL A 175 -5.59 -22.96 13.52
C VAL A 175 -6.97 -23.55 13.83
N PRO A 176 -8.05 -22.75 13.83
CA PRO A 176 -9.41 -23.21 14.09
C PRO A 176 -9.85 -24.30 13.12
N THR A 177 -10.51 -25.33 13.63
CA THR A 177 -11.12 -26.38 12.79
C THR A 177 -12.39 -25.90 12.09
N ASP A 178 -13.18 -25.06 12.76
CA ASP A 178 -14.38 -24.43 12.19
C ASP A 178 -14.07 -23.01 11.71
N ILE A 179 -13.62 -22.91 10.45
CA ILE A 179 -13.33 -21.63 9.79
C ILE A 179 -14.59 -20.76 9.70
N LYS A 180 -15.77 -21.37 9.51
CA LYS A 180 -17.03 -20.62 9.36
C LYS A 180 -17.40 -19.95 10.69
N ALA A 181 -17.30 -20.66 11.80
CA ALA A 181 -17.51 -20.09 13.13
C ALA A 181 -16.51 -18.98 13.44
N TYR A 182 -15.23 -19.15 13.08
CA TYR A 182 -14.22 -18.10 13.25
C TYR A 182 -14.57 -16.83 12.47
N LEU A 183 -14.97 -16.96 11.20
CA LEU A 183 -15.36 -15.82 10.36
C LEU A 183 -16.66 -15.16 10.84
N ALA A 184 -17.57 -15.92 11.46
CA ALA A 184 -18.77 -15.38 12.09
C ALA A 184 -18.45 -14.58 13.36
N ASP A 185 -17.57 -15.08 14.24
CA ASP A 185 -17.08 -14.33 15.41
C ASP A 185 -16.43 -13.01 14.99
N LEU A 186 -15.61 -13.03 13.94
CA LEU A 186 -15.01 -11.82 13.36
C LEU A 186 -16.09 -10.80 12.95
N ASP A 187 -17.17 -11.22 12.30
CA ASP A 187 -18.26 -10.31 11.88
C ASP A 187 -18.99 -9.67 13.08
N THR A 188 -19.11 -10.39 14.20
CA THR A 188 -19.75 -9.84 15.42
C THR A 188 -18.97 -8.67 15.99
N ARG A 189 -17.65 -8.66 15.80
CA ARG A 189 -16.71 -7.64 16.33
C ARG A 189 -16.56 -6.43 15.41
N TYR A 190 -17.11 -6.49 14.19
CA TYR A 190 -16.90 -5.47 13.16
C TYR A 190 -17.27 -4.05 13.62
N VAL A 191 -18.43 -3.86 14.26
CA VAL A 191 -18.90 -2.51 14.64
C VAL A 191 -17.94 -1.87 15.64
N SER A 192 -17.53 -2.65 16.65
CA SER A 192 -16.55 -2.25 17.65
C SER A 192 -15.20 -1.95 16.99
N ASP A 193 -14.72 -2.82 16.11
CA ASP A 193 -13.47 -2.63 15.39
C ASP A 193 -13.47 -1.35 14.55
N ALA A 194 -14.48 -1.17 13.70
CA ALA A 194 -14.59 -0.03 12.81
C ALA A 194 -14.72 1.29 13.58
N TYR A 195 -15.56 1.35 14.61
CA TYR A 195 -15.67 2.53 15.49
C TYR A 195 -14.29 2.90 16.07
N ASN A 196 -13.65 1.97 16.78
CA ASN A 196 -12.39 2.25 17.46
C ASN A 196 -11.26 2.58 16.48
N SER A 197 -11.14 1.83 15.40
CA SER A 197 -10.11 2.00 14.39
C SER A 197 -10.25 3.34 13.67
N LEU A 198 -11.46 3.77 13.31
CA LEU A 198 -11.68 5.08 12.69
C LEU A 198 -11.47 6.23 13.67
N SER A 199 -11.99 6.11 14.91
CA SER A 199 -11.82 7.16 15.92
C SER A 199 -10.36 7.35 16.35
N ILE A 200 -9.53 6.30 16.34
CA ILE A 200 -8.07 6.41 16.56
C ILE A 200 -7.39 7.33 15.51
N GLU A 201 -7.87 7.30 14.26
CA GLU A 201 -7.38 8.18 13.20
C GLU A 201 -8.03 9.58 13.21
N GLY A 202 -8.99 9.80 14.11
CA GLY A 202 -9.65 11.10 14.31
C GLY A 202 -10.92 11.32 13.47
N TYR A 203 -11.52 10.27 12.91
CA TYR A 203 -12.83 10.36 12.26
C TYR A 203 -13.95 10.45 13.31
N SER A 204 -14.99 11.23 13.01
CA SER A 204 -16.14 11.44 13.91
C SER A 204 -17.27 10.46 13.57
N VAL A 205 -17.18 9.23 14.08
CA VAL A 205 -18.13 8.15 13.81
C VAL A 205 -18.74 7.58 15.10
N THR A 206 -19.96 7.05 15.02
CA THR A 206 -20.65 6.35 16.11
C THR A 206 -20.95 4.89 15.73
N PRO A 207 -21.12 3.96 16.69
CA PRO A 207 -21.50 2.58 16.39
C PRO A 207 -22.75 2.46 15.51
N ASP A 208 -23.80 3.25 15.79
CA ASP A 208 -25.02 3.26 14.99
C ASP A 208 -24.76 3.74 13.55
N PHE A 209 -23.89 4.73 13.38
CA PHE A 209 -23.50 5.18 12.05
C PHE A 209 -22.75 4.08 11.28
N ILE A 210 -21.80 3.41 11.92
CA ILE A 210 -21.07 2.28 11.34
C ILE A 210 -22.04 1.17 10.91
N GLU A 211 -23.05 0.86 11.72
CA GLU A 211 -24.05 -0.17 11.41
C GLU A 211 -24.96 0.24 10.23
N ARG A 212 -25.36 1.51 10.16
CA ARG A 212 -26.11 2.04 9.00
C ARG A 212 -25.30 1.96 7.71
N VAL A 213 -24.01 2.29 7.77
CA VAL A 213 -23.11 2.16 6.62
C VAL A 213 -22.95 0.69 6.22
N ARG A 214 -22.75 -0.21 7.18
CA ARG A 214 -22.62 -1.66 6.94
C ARG A 214 -23.85 -2.26 6.28
N SER A 215 -25.04 -1.91 6.78
CA SER A 215 -26.32 -2.44 6.30
C SER A 215 -26.83 -1.79 5.00
N GLY A 216 -26.11 -0.82 4.45
CA GLY A 216 -26.52 -0.08 3.25
C GLY A 216 -27.70 0.88 3.47
N LYS A 217 -28.09 1.14 4.73
CA LYS A 217 -29.21 2.01 5.12
C LYS A 217 -28.82 3.48 5.31
N TRP A 218 -27.57 3.84 5.06
CA TRP A 218 -27.10 5.23 5.04
C TRP A 218 -27.51 5.90 3.71
N ASN A 219 -27.48 7.24 3.61
CA ASN A 219 -27.93 7.96 2.40
C ASN A 219 -26.76 8.23 1.44
N PRO A 220 -26.56 7.44 0.36
CA PRO A 220 -25.40 7.58 -0.53
C PRO A 220 -25.55 8.71 -1.55
N ASP A 221 -26.73 9.31 -1.67
CA ASP A 221 -27.07 10.28 -2.71
C ASP A 221 -27.32 11.70 -2.15
N GLY A 222 -27.06 11.91 -0.85
CA GLY A 222 -27.26 13.18 -0.13
C GLY A 222 -25.97 13.81 0.40
N GLU A 223 -26.07 14.62 1.47
CA GLU A 223 -24.91 15.29 2.11
C GLU A 223 -23.82 14.31 2.55
N ASP A 224 -24.22 13.11 2.98
CA ASP A 224 -23.30 12.05 3.40
C ASP A 224 -22.41 11.54 2.25
N GLN A 225 -22.82 11.68 0.98
CA GLN A 225 -22.03 11.24 -0.17
C GLN A 225 -20.64 11.88 -0.18
N LYS A 226 -20.55 13.15 0.22
CA LYS A 226 -19.31 13.93 0.28
C LYS A 226 -18.73 14.00 1.70
N SER A 227 -19.35 13.33 2.66
CA SER A 227 -18.85 13.27 4.03
C SER A 227 -17.57 12.43 4.09
N ARG A 228 -16.49 13.06 4.57
CA ARG A 228 -15.20 12.38 4.79
C ARG A 228 -15.35 11.21 5.76
N ASP A 229 -16.12 11.39 6.85
CA ASP A 229 -16.36 10.35 7.85
C ASP A 229 -17.18 9.20 7.26
N ALA A 230 -18.20 9.50 6.44
CA ALA A 230 -19.00 8.49 5.75
C ALA A 230 -18.17 7.66 4.77
N MET A 231 -17.35 8.32 3.95
CA MET A 231 -16.52 7.62 2.98
C MET A 231 -15.43 6.79 3.66
N ALA A 232 -14.90 7.25 4.80
CA ALA A 232 -13.98 6.47 5.60
C ALA A 232 -14.64 5.23 6.22
N ALA A 233 -15.86 5.37 6.77
CA ALA A 233 -16.63 4.23 7.28
C ALA A 233 -16.97 3.21 6.18
N LYS A 234 -17.38 3.70 5.00
CA LYS A 234 -17.68 2.84 3.84
C LYS A 234 -16.43 2.13 3.34
N GLY A 235 -15.32 2.84 3.18
CA GLY A 235 -14.04 2.26 2.77
C GLY A 235 -13.52 1.23 3.77
N TYR A 236 -13.68 1.51 5.07
CA TYR A 236 -13.33 0.56 6.12
C TYR A 236 -14.13 -0.74 6.03
N SER A 237 -15.45 -0.64 5.77
CA SER A 237 -16.33 -1.80 5.55
C SER A 237 -15.86 -2.68 4.38
N ILE A 238 -15.57 -2.06 3.23
CA ILE A 238 -15.10 -2.77 2.04
C ILE A 238 -13.73 -3.42 2.29
N ALA A 239 -12.81 -2.68 2.91
CA ALA A 239 -11.48 -3.19 3.25
C ALA A 239 -11.55 -4.34 4.27
N HIS A 240 -12.41 -4.24 5.28
CA HIS A 240 -12.65 -5.30 6.25
C HIS A 240 -13.12 -6.60 5.58
N ASN A 241 -14.03 -6.52 4.60
CA ASN A 241 -14.47 -7.69 3.84
C ASN A 241 -13.33 -8.30 2.99
N ALA A 242 -12.47 -7.46 2.40
CA ALA A 242 -11.29 -7.93 1.70
C ALA A 242 -10.30 -8.63 2.65
N VAL A 243 -10.09 -8.09 3.85
CA VAL A 243 -9.26 -8.71 4.91
C VAL A 243 -9.86 -10.03 5.37
N LYS A 244 -11.17 -10.11 5.55
CA LYS A 244 -11.89 -11.35 5.90
C LYS A 244 -11.66 -12.45 4.85
N ALA A 245 -11.74 -12.10 3.56
CA ALA A 245 -11.44 -13.04 2.48
C ALA A 245 -9.97 -13.51 2.51
N SER A 246 -9.03 -12.62 2.84
CA SER A 246 -7.63 -12.99 3.05
C SER A 246 -7.45 -13.91 4.26
N ILE A 247 -8.11 -13.64 5.38
CA ILE A 247 -8.10 -14.49 6.57
C ILE A 247 -8.62 -15.88 6.24
N GLU A 248 -9.69 -16.00 5.46
CA GLU A 248 -10.19 -17.30 5.01
C GLU A 248 -9.11 -18.10 4.24
N LYS A 249 -8.36 -17.45 3.33
CA LYS A 249 -7.23 -18.10 2.62
C LYS A 249 -6.15 -18.58 3.59
N ILE A 250 -5.83 -17.77 4.61
CA ILE A 250 -4.83 -18.09 5.65
C ILE A 250 -5.28 -19.30 6.46
N LEU A 251 -6.52 -19.29 6.93
CA LEU A 251 -7.10 -20.39 7.72
C LEU A 251 -7.23 -21.69 6.92
N LYS A 252 -7.37 -21.60 5.58
CA LYS A 252 -7.30 -22.73 4.65
C LYS A 252 -5.87 -23.22 4.36
N GLY A 253 -4.87 -22.71 5.08
CA GLY A 253 -3.48 -23.19 5.04
C GLY A 253 -2.55 -22.44 4.07
N GLN A 254 -3.00 -21.35 3.45
CA GLN A 254 -2.07 -20.51 2.68
C GLN A 254 -1.13 -19.75 3.60
N ASN A 255 0.13 -19.57 3.19
CA ASN A 255 1.11 -18.79 3.95
C ASN A 255 0.63 -17.34 4.14
N ALA A 256 0.56 -16.89 5.39
CA ALA A 256 0.00 -15.58 5.75
C ALA A 256 0.77 -14.39 5.16
N GLY A 257 2.10 -14.45 5.12
CA GLY A 257 2.92 -13.41 4.49
C GLY A 257 2.67 -13.32 2.98
N LYS A 258 2.49 -14.47 2.30
CA LYS A 258 2.20 -14.52 0.87
C LYS A 258 0.81 -14.01 0.55
N VAL A 259 -0.19 -14.37 1.36
CA VAL A 259 -1.56 -13.83 1.25
C VAL A 259 -1.52 -12.32 1.41
N LEU A 260 -0.83 -11.82 2.44
CA LEU A 260 -0.70 -10.37 2.66
C LEU A 260 -0.03 -9.67 1.48
N ARG A 261 1.09 -10.20 0.97
CA ARG A 261 1.79 -9.63 -0.20
C ARG A 261 0.87 -9.45 -1.40
N ASN A 262 -0.01 -10.41 -1.64
CA ASN A 262 -0.90 -10.41 -2.80
C ASN A 262 -2.14 -9.52 -2.59
N ASP A 263 -2.67 -9.48 -1.36
CA ASP A 263 -3.98 -8.88 -1.08
C ASP A 263 -3.89 -7.45 -0.50
N LEU A 264 -2.73 -7.04 0.07
CA LEU A 264 -2.56 -5.71 0.66
C LEU A 264 -2.90 -4.54 -0.29
N PRO A 265 -2.52 -4.56 -1.58
CA PRO A 265 -2.91 -3.49 -2.50
C PRO A 265 -4.43 -3.35 -2.63
N GLU A 266 -5.17 -4.47 -2.57
CA GLU A 266 -6.63 -4.46 -2.59
C GLU A 266 -7.22 -3.88 -1.31
N TRP A 267 -6.65 -4.19 -0.14
CA TRP A 267 -7.08 -3.60 1.13
C TRP A 267 -6.93 -2.07 1.10
N ASN A 268 -5.81 -1.57 0.57
CA ASN A 268 -5.59 -0.14 0.42
C ASN A 268 -6.57 0.48 -0.58
N ARG A 269 -6.77 -0.13 -1.76
CA ARG A 269 -7.76 0.36 -2.74
C ARG A 269 -9.16 0.43 -2.12
N ALA A 270 -9.61 -0.64 -1.48
CA ALA A 270 -10.90 -0.73 -0.82
C ALA A 270 -11.13 0.40 0.20
N LEU A 271 -10.09 0.78 0.95
CA LEU A 271 -10.15 1.85 1.94
C LEU A 271 -10.45 3.22 1.32
N TRP A 272 -9.96 3.46 0.10
CA TRP A 272 -9.93 4.80 -0.51
C TRP A 272 -10.90 4.98 -1.67
N THR A 273 -11.26 3.91 -2.39
CA THR A 273 -12.16 3.96 -3.55
C THR A 273 -13.45 4.74 -3.27
N PRO A 274 -14.13 4.60 -2.11
CA PRO A 274 -15.31 5.42 -1.82
C PRO A 274 -15.04 6.93 -1.82
N SER A 275 -13.95 7.37 -1.18
CA SER A 275 -13.57 8.78 -1.14
C SER A 275 -13.21 9.33 -2.53
N ILE A 276 -12.66 8.50 -3.40
CA ILE A 276 -12.31 8.86 -4.78
C ILE A 276 -13.57 9.01 -5.62
N GLN A 277 -14.48 8.02 -5.54
CA GLN A 277 -15.76 8.04 -6.25
C GLN A 277 -16.65 9.21 -5.82
N ALA A 278 -16.60 9.59 -4.54
CA ALA A 278 -17.26 10.78 -4.01
C ALA A 278 -16.60 12.11 -4.41
N GLY A 279 -15.43 12.08 -5.06
CA GLY A 279 -14.67 13.27 -5.44
C GLY A 279 -13.98 13.99 -4.27
N ILE A 280 -13.87 13.35 -3.10
CA ILE A 280 -13.18 13.89 -1.91
C ILE A 280 -11.66 13.81 -2.10
N LEU A 281 -11.17 12.71 -2.70
CA LEU A 281 -9.77 12.48 -3.00
C LEU A 281 -9.54 12.45 -4.50
N LYS A 282 -8.31 12.78 -4.93
CA LYS A 282 -7.90 12.70 -6.33
C LYS A 282 -7.67 11.24 -6.72
N PRO A 283 -8.00 10.82 -7.96
CA PRO A 283 -7.73 9.48 -8.46
C PRO A 283 -6.30 8.98 -8.20
N SER A 284 -5.30 9.85 -8.33
CA SER A 284 -3.88 9.56 -8.09
C SER A 284 -3.52 9.17 -6.65
N GLU A 285 -4.41 9.40 -5.68
CA GLU A 285 -4.23 8.91 -4.29
C GLU A 285 -4.37 7.38 -4.21
N LEU A 286 -4.99 6.72 -5.21
CA LEU A 286 -5.01 5.25 -5.32
C LEU A 286 -3.73 4.64 -5.90
N ALA A 287 -2.77 5.47 -6.32
CA ALA A 287 -1.56 5.03 -7.01
C ALA A 287 -0.52 4.41 -6.06
N GLY A 288 -0.90 3.35 -5.35
CA GLY A 288 -0.02 2.53 -4.53
C GLY A 288 0.76 3.30 -3.46
N TYR A 289 2.07 3.06 -3.38
CA TYR A 289 2.93 3.67 -2.37
C TYR A 289 3.08 5.18 -2.56
N ARG A 290 3.40 5.86 -1.46
CA ARG A 290 3.58 7.31 -1.43
C ARG A 290 4.73 7.79 -2.30
N ASN A 291 4.55 8.98 -2.86
CA ASN A 291 5.53 9.73 -3.65
C ASN A 291 6.11 10.95 -2.91
N GLY A 292 5.64 11.21 -1.68
CA GLY A 292 6.06 12.34 -0.85
C GLY A 292 6.65 11.94 0.50
N PRO A 293 7.32 12.89 1.19
CA PRO A 293 7.65 12.73 2.60
C PRO A 293 6.37 12.72 3.45
N VAL A 294 6.41 12.00 4.57
CA VAL A 294 5.32 11.93 5.55
C VAL A 294 5.91 12.05 6.95
N TYR A 295 5.14 12.63 7.87
CA TYR A 295 5.50 12.77 9.27
C TYR A 295 4.37 12.22 10.13
N ILE A 296 4.71 11.43 11.13
CA ILE A 296 3.74 10.85 12.06
C ILE A 296 3.58 11.84 13.22
N LYS A 297 2.37 12.36 13.41
CA LYS A 297 2.08 13.30 14.48
C LYS A 297 2.38 12.67 15.84
N ASN A 298 3.11 13.39 16.69
CA ASN A 298 3.49 12.96 18.05
C ASN A 298 4.35 11.68 18.11
N ALA A 299 5.11 11.38 17.05
CA ALA A 299 6.13 10.34 17.07
C ALA A 299 7.52 10.95 16.85
N ASP A 300 8.52 10.42 17.54
CA ASP A 300 9.93 10.83 17.34
C ASP A 300 10.52 10.18 16.07
N HIS A 301 9.82 9.20 15.52
CA HIS A 301 10.21 8.45 14.33
C HIS A 301 9.88 9.22 13.04
N VAL A 302 10.88 9.31 12.16
CA VAL A 302 10.71 9.75 10.78
C VAL A 302 10.75 8.52 9.86
N PRO A 303 9.66 8.23 9.13
CA PRO A 303 9.62 7.10 8.20
C PRO A 303 10.73 7.15 7.15
N PRO A 304 11.14 5.98 6.59
CA PRO A 304 12.11 5.93 5.50
C PRO A 304 11.77 6.86 4.33
N PRO A 305 12.72 7.35 3.53
CA PRO A 305 12.39 8.08 2.30
C PRO A 305 11.62 7.19 1.31
N ARG A 306 10.84 7.79 0.41
CA ARG A 306 9.95 7.06 -0.52
C ARG A 306 10.71 6.05 -1.40
N GLU A 307 11.98 6.31 -1.73
CA GLU A 307 12.83 5.41 -2.50
C GLU A 307 13.10 4.13 -1.70
N ALA A 308 13.33 4.26 -0.39
CA ALA A 308 13.56 3.13 0.50
C ALA A 308 12.29 2.32 0.77
N VAL A 309 11.09 2.92 0.73
CA VAL A 309 9.82 2.19 0.88
C VAL A 309 9.70 1.07 -0.16
N ARG A 310 10.12 1.34 -1.40
CA ARG A 310 10.05 0.40 -2.53
C ARG A 310 10.97 -0.80 -2.36
N ASP A 311 12.03 -0.64 -1.57
CA ASP A 311 12.95 -1.72 -1.23
C ASP A 311 12.51 -2.43 0.06
N CYS A 312 11.99 -1.69 1.05
CA CYS A 312 11.56 -2.25 2.33
C CYS A 312 10.32 -3.11 2.21
N MET A 313 9.32 -2.74 1.39
CA MET A 313 8.06 -3.47 1.31
C MET A 313 8.22 -4.92 0.79
N PRO A 314 8.95 -5.20 -0.30
CA PRO A 314 9.23 -6.57 -0.73
C PRO A 314 9.88 -7.44 0.35
N ASP A 315 10.87 -6.90 1.06
CA ASP A 315 11.59 -7.58 2.14
C ASP A 315 10.72 -7.74 3.40
N PHE A 316 9.85 -6.77 3.72
CA PHE A 316 8.85 -6.89 4.79
C PHE A 316 7.92 -8.09 4.55
N PHE A 317 7.42 -8.25 3.32
CA PHE A 317 6.64 -9.43 2.97
C PHE A 317 7.47 -10.73 3.06
N ALA A 318 8.75 -10.70 2.67
CA ALA A 318 9.61 -11.87 2.77
C ALA A 318 9.90 -12.27 4.22
N LEU A 319 10.03 -11.30 5.13
CA LEU A 319 10.14 -11.54 6.57
C LEU A 319 8.86 -12.17 7.11
N LEU A 320 7.68 -11.66 6.74
CA LEU A 320 6.39 -12.24 7.14
C LEU A 320 6.15 -13.64 6.58
N GLU A 321 6.60 -13.92 5.35
CA GLU A 321 6.50 -15.24 4.72
C GLU A 321 7.34 -16.30 5.47
N ARG A 322 8.48 -15.89 6.02
CA ARG A 322 9.43 -16.76 6.74
C ARG A 322 9.18 -16.86 8.23
N GLU A 323 8.56 -15.84 8.83
CA GLU A 323 8.20 -15.86 10.25
C GLU A 323 7.22 -16.99 10.50
N ASP A 324 7.56 -17.89 11.41
CA ASP A 324 6.82 -19.09 11.75
C ASP A 324 5.92 -18.90 12.99
N HIS A 325 6.29 -18.00 13.91
CA HIS A 325 5.56 -17.79 15.14
C HIS A 325 4.43 -16.74 14.98
N PRO A 326 3.14 -17.12 15.17
CA PRO A 326 2.02 -16.20 14.90
C PRO A 326 2.03 -14.90 15.73
N ALA A 327 2.44 -14.96 16.99
CA ALA A 327 2.57 -13.75 17.83
C ALA A 327 3.63 -12.76 17.30
N ALA A 328 4.82 -13.25 16.93
CA ALA A 328 5.85 -12.42 16.29
C ALA A 328 5.34 -11.87 14.97
N ARG A 329 4.70 -12.72 14.16
CA ARG A 329 4.10 -12.34 12.88
C ARG A 329 3.09 -11.20 13.03
N ALA A 330 2.24 -11.25 14.05
CA ALA A 330 1.25 -10.20 14.33
C ALA A 330 1.85 -8.90 14.84
N VAL A 331 2.69 -8.97 15.87
CA VAL A 331 3.32 -7.79 16.48
C VAL A 331 4.26 -7.10 15.48
N LEU A 332 5.17 -7.84 14.87
CA LEU A 332 6.15 -7.30 13.93
C LEU A 332 5.51 -6.95 12.59
N GLY A 333 4.52 -7.74 12.13
CA GLY A 333 3.73 -7.41 10.94
C GLY A 333 3.09 -6.03 11.03
N HIS A 334 2.40 -5.76 12.15
CA HIS A 334 1.86 -4.44 12.44
C HIS A 334 2.96 -3.38 12.56
N PHE A 335 3.90 -3.60 13.49
CA PHE A 335 4.88 -2.60 13.89
C PHE A 335 5.77 -2.17 12.72
N VAL A 336 6.34 -3.14 11.98
CA VAL A 336 7.25 -2.87 10.87
C VAL A 336 6.52 -2.20 9.70
N PHE A 337 5.28 -2.59 9.41
CA PHE A 337 4.48 -1.92 8.39
C PHE A 337 4.26 -0.42 8.73
N VAL A 338 3.82 -0.13 9.96
CA VAL A 338 3.59 1.26 10.41
C VAL A 338 4.91 2.05 10.49
N PHE A 339 6.03 1.39 10.81
CA PHE A 339 7.37 1.97 10.79
C PHE A 339 7.82 2.38 9.37
N ILE A 340 7.57 1.53 8.36
CA ILE A 340 7.85 1.83 6.94
C ILE A 340 6.95 2.98 6.46
N HIS A 341 5.70 2.98 6.90
CA HIS A 341 4.68 3.98 6.55
C HIS A 341 4.52 4.15 5.02
N PRO A 342 4.12 3.10 4.29
CA PRO A 342 4.21 3.07 2.83
C PRO A 342 3.19 3.92 2.09
N TYR A 343 2.08 4.32 2.74
CA TYR A 343 1.01 5.10 2.11
C TYR A 343 0.96 6.55 2.63
N MET A 344 0.27 7.44 1.91
CA MET A 344 0.08 8.84 2.33
C MET A 344 -0.81 8.97 3.58
N ASP A 345 -1.81 8.09 3.71
CA ASP A 345 -2.71 7.95 4.86
C ASP A 345 -3.14 6.47 4.96
N GLY A 346 -3.81 6.08 6.04
CA GLY A 346 -4.41 4.75 6.21
C GLY A 346 -3.49 3.71 6.82
N ASN A 347 -2.20 4.05 7.02
CA ASN A 347 -1.20 3.13 7.56
C ASN A 347 -1.60 2.55 8.93
N GLY A 348 -2.23 3.34 9.80
CA GLY A 348 -2.71 2.85 11.10
C GLY A 348 -3.83 1.81 10.99
N ARG A 349 -4.83 2.07 10.14
CA ARG A 349 -5.96 1.15 9.86
C ARG A 349 -5.47 -0.14 9.22
N ILE A 350 -4.66 -0.03 8.18
CA ILE A 350 -4.06 -1.18 7.50
C ILE A 350 -3.13 -1.95 8.45
N GLY A 351 -2.36 -1.27 9.31
CA GLY A 351 -1.54 -1.90 10.33
C GLY A 351 -2.36 -2.77 11.28
N ARG A 352 -3.52 -2.29 11.75
CA ARG A 352 -4.44 -3.07 12.58
C ARG A 352 -5.08 -4.25 11.84
N PHE A 353 -5.39 -4.10 10.55
CA PHE A 353 -5.80 -5.24 9.72
C PHE A 353 -4.70 -6.28 9.54
N ILE A 354 -3.44 -5.85 9.32
CA ILE A 354 -2.28 -6.75 9.27
C ILE A 354 -2.13 -7.50 10.58
N MET A 355 -2.21 -6.80 11.72
CA MET A 355 -2.17 -7.42 13.05
C MET A 355 -3.19 -8.55 13.15
N ASN A 356 -4.45 -8.28 12.83
CA ASN A 356 -5.53 -9.25 12.96
C ASN A 356 -5.42 -10.41 11.96
N ALA A 357 -5.01 -10.16 10.72
CA ALA A 357 -4.78 -11.22 9.74
C ALA A 357 -3.65 -12.17 10.18
N MET A 358 -2.60 -11.63 10.79
CA MET A 358 -1.49 -12.42 11.32
C MET A 358 -1.85 -13.11 12.64
N LEU A 359 -2.70 -12.52 13.49
CA LEU A 359 -3.27 -13.19 14.67
C LEU A 359 -4.10 -14.42 14.25
N ALA A 360 -4.94 -14.28 13.22
CA ALA A 360 -5.74 -15.37 12.68
C ALA A 360 -4.90 -16.58 12.24
N SER A 361 -3.69 -16.33 11.72
CA SER A 361 -2.77 -17.41 11.31
C SER A 361 -2.29 -18.30 12.47
N GLY A 362 -2.48 -17.88 13.72
CA GLY A 362 -2.25 -18.70 14.93
C GLY A 362 -3.54 -19.10 15.66
N GLY A 363 -4.71 -18.77 15.11
CA GLY A 363 -6.02 -19.00 15.70
C GLY A 363 -6.40 -18.08 16.85
N TYR A 364 -5.68 -16.97 17.04
CA TYR A 364 -6.12 -15.93 17.96
C TYR A 364 -7.37 -15.23 17.40
N SER A 365 -8.33 -14.89 18.27
CA SER A 365 -9.52 -14.13 17.89
C SER A 365 -9.18 -12.73 17.38
N TRP A 366 -10.08 -12.17 16.56
CA TRP A 366 -9.98 -10.77 16.16
C TRP A 366 -9.90 -9.86 17.39
N THR A 367 -8.92 -8.96 17.38
CA THR A 367 -8.57 -8.13 18.53
C THR A 367 -8.73 -6.66 18.17
N VAL A 368 -9.62 -5.98 18.91
CA VAL A 368 -9.89 -4.55 18.79
C VAL A 368 -8.96 -3.76 19.70
N ILE A 369 -8.34 -2.70 19.17
CA ILE A 369 -7.63 -1.71 19.99
C ILE A 369 -8.63 -0.61 20.37
N PRO A 370 -9.02 -0.49 21.65
CA PRO A 370 -10.00 0.52 22.06
C PRO A 370 -9.45 1.95 21.88
N VAL A 371 -10.28 2.88 21.42
CA VAL A 371 -9.90 4.29 21.20
C VAL A 371 -9.46 4.96 22.51
N GLU A 372 -9.98 4.53 23.65
CA GLU A 372 -9.62 5.01 24.98
C GLU A 372 -8.16 4.66 25.33
N LYS A 373 -7.65 3.56 24.75
CA LYS A 373 -6.25 3.12 24.91
C LYS A 373 -5.31 3.76 23.89
N ARG A 374 -5.78 4.66 23.02
CA ARG A 374 -4.96 5.36 22.00
C ARG A 374 -3.68 5.99 22.56
N PRO A 375 -3.67 6.70 23.71
CA PRO A 375 -2.42 7.24 24.26
C PRO A 375 -1.40 6.15 24.61
N GLY A 376 -1.86 5.04 25.21
CA GLY A 376 -1.01 3.90 25.56
C GLY A 376 -0.47 3.18 24.33
N TYR A 377 -1.32 2.97 23.32
CA TYR A 377 -0.96 2.38 22.03
C TYR A 377 0.15 3.19 21.33
N PHE A 378 -0.02 4.51 21.18
CA PHE A 378 1.00 5.36 20.55
C PHE A 378 2.28 5.47 21.37
N LYS A 379 2.18 5.59 22.70
CA LYS A 379 3.36 5.55 23.59
C LYS A 379 4.15 4.25 23.39
N ALA A 380 3.46 3.11 23.29
CA ALA A 380 4.09 1.82 23.09
C ALA A 380 4.76 1.69 21.71
N LEU A 381 4.14 2.19 20.65
CA LEU A 381 4.76 2.26 19.33
C LEU A 381 6.02 3.13 19.32
N ASN A 382 5.99 4.30 19.97
CA ASN A 382 7.13 5.20 20.03
C ASN A 382 8.35 4.57 20.72
N GLN A 383 8.13 3.73 21.74
CA GLN A 383 9.22 2.97 22.38
C GLN A 383 9.93 2.03 21.39
N GLY A 384 9.17 1.39 20.50
CA GLY A 384 9.73 0.54 19.47
C GLY A 384 10.46 1.34 18.40
N SER A 385 9.84 2.39 17.86
CA SER A 385 10.36 3.11 16.70
C SER A 385 11.51 4.06 17.04
N ALA A 386 11.47 4.72 18.21
CA ALA A 386 12.50 5.67 18.63
C ALA A 386 13.64 5.03 19.42
N HIS A 387 13.36 3.94 20.16
CA HIS A 387 14.33 3.34 21.09
C HIS A 387 14.59 1.85 20.84
N GLY A 388 14.01 1.26 19.80
CA GLY A 388 14.20 -0.17 19.49
C GLY A 388 13.56 -1.13 20.50
N ASN A 389 12.71 -0.63 21.42
CA ASN A 389 12.11 -1.43 22.47
C ASN A 389 10.67 -1.83 22.10
N ILE A 390 10.51 -3.03 21.53
CA ILE A 390 9.19 -3.55 21.14
C ILE A 390 8.33 -4.04 22.31
N VAL A 391 8.93 -4.29 23.48
CA VAL A 391 8.26 -4.95 24.62
C VAL A 391 6.96 -4.25 25.04
N PRO A 392 6.90 -2.92 25.16
CA PRO A 392 5.64 -2.24 25.52
C PRO A 392 4.53 -2.50 24.51
N PHE A 393 4.84 -2.48 23.21
CA PHE A 393 3.85 -2.73 22.16
C PHE A 393 3.42 -4.20 22.14
N ALA A 394 4.36 -5.12 22.25
CA ALA A 394 4.06 -6.55 22.32
C ALA A 394 3.16 -6.88 23.52
N LYS A 395 3.46 -6.35 24.72
CA LYS A 395 2.62 -6.53 25.92
C LYS A 395 1.26 -5.87 25.78
N PHE A 396 1.18 -4.71 25.14
CA PHE A 396 -0.08 -4.04 24.87
C PHE A 396 -0.99 -4.94 24.02
N VAL A 397 -0.50 -5.45 22.88
CA VAL A 397 -1.28 -6.34 22.01
C VAL A 397 -1.60 -7.66 22.72
N GLY A 398 -0.61 -8.30 23.36
CA GLY A 398 -0.81 -9.55 24.11
C GLY A 398 -1.89 -9.44 25.18
N SER A 399 -1.95 -8.32 25.91
CA SER A 399 -3.01 -8.08 26.90
C SER A 399 -4.42 -7.97 26.28
N LEU A 400 -4.53 -7.38 25.09
CA LEU A 400 -5.80 -7.26 24.38
C LEU A 400 -6.25 -8.60 23.79
N VAL A 401 -5.32 -9.39 23.28
CA VAL A 401 -5.58 -10.76 22.79
C VAL A 401 -6.07 -11.65 23.93
N HIS A 402 -5.42 -11.57 25.10
CA HIS A 402 -5.86 -12.30 26.28
C HIS A 402 -7.27 -11.89 26.72
N ALA A 403 -7.58 -10.59 26.74
CA ALA A 403 -8.91 -10.09 27.07
C ALA A 403 -9.99 -10.50 26.05
N SER A 404 -9.68 -10.44 24.74
CA SER A 404 -10.60 -10.81 23.65
C SER A 404 -11.02 -12.28 23.72
N ARG A 405 -10.13 -13.15 24.20
CA ARG A 405 -10.42 -14.57 24.44
C ARG A 405 -11.44 -14.79 25.56
N LEU A 406 -11.43 -13.95 26.60
CA LEU A 406 -12.27 -14.11 27.78
C LEU A 406 -13.67 -13.48 27.62
N GLN A 407 -13.85 -12.59 26.64
CA GLN A 407 -15.10 -11.86 26.43
C GLN A 407 -15.44 -11.81 24.93
N PRO A 408 -16.29 -12.73 24.43
CA PRO A 408 -16.96 -12.55 23.15
C PRO A 408 -18.03 -11.45 23.30
N ASP A 409 -17.61 -10.20 23.09
CA ASP A 409 -18.33 -8.94 22.75
C ASP A 409 -19.79 -8.62 23.19
N GLU A 410 -20.45 -9.37 24.07
CA GLU A 410 -21.70 -8.89 24.71
C GLU A 410 -21.45 -7.75 25.72
N ALA A 411 -20.19 -7.55 26.16
CA ALA A 411 -19.85 -6.62 27.24
C ALA A 411 -19.44 -5.20 26.79
N ILE A 412 -19.13 -4.98 25.51
CA ILE A 412 -18.58 -3.69 25.05
C ILE A 412 -19.68 -2.72 24.60
N LEU A 413 -20.79 -3.22 24.05
CA LEU A 413 -21.93 -2.39 23.65
C LEU A 413 -22.90 -2.10 24.83
N SER A 414 -23.02 -3.03 25.78
CA SER A 414 -23.95 -2.91 26.92
C SER A 414 -23.52 -1.91 28.00
N ARG A 415 -22.23 -1.54 28.07
CA ARG A 415 -21.71 -0.57 29.08
C ARG A 415 -21.83 0.90 28.68
N ARG A 416 -22.40 1.23 27.52
CA ARG A 416 -22.50 2.63 27.04
C ARG A 416 -23.92 3.09 26.68
N LEU A 417 -24.94 2.26 26.95
CA LEU A 417 -26.34 2.64 26.80
C LEU A 417 -27.01 3.01 28.12
N ASP A 418 -26.27 3.07 29.24
CA ASP A 418 -26.77 3.59 30.50
C ASP A 418 -26.11 4.95 30.82
N PRO A 419 -26.82 6.08 30.61
CA PRO A 419 -26.33 7.40 30.97
C PRO A 419 -26.47 7.71 32.47
N SER A 420 -26.75 6.73 33.34
CA SER A 420 -26.96 6.92 34.79
C SER A 420 -25.83 6.42 35.71
N LEU A 421 -24.62 6.19 35.21
CA LEU A 421 -23.42 5.90 36.02
C LEU A 421 -22.28 6.90 35.83
#